data_AF-A0AA39HPI8-F1
#
_entry.id   AF-A0AA39HPI8-F1
#
_cell.length_a   1.000
_cell.length_b   1.000
_cell.length_c   1.000
_cell.angle_alpha   90.00
_cell.angle_beta   90.00
_cell.angle_gamma   90.00
#
_symmetry.space_group_name_H-M   'P 1'
#
loop_
_entity.id
_entity.type
_entity.pdbx_description
1 polymer ?
#
loop_
_entity_poly.entity_id
_entity_poly.type
_entity_poly.pdbx_seq_one_letter_code
_entity_poly.pdbx_strand_id
1 'polypeptide(L)'
;MSLFTALPFECYHNYRHIPKLSDGLLPCLSIPKLEERPTKECPVCFEGFSNPKVFPKCGHSICAGCEKRITVKNQLLRTKIITCPICRCSVNLASDECLPHNWSLKEHLIANDKMNEATSSTLSARCSDCGETISRKNTFNCRNCSSRERNAEAPICGACVVRNHSPHISSVIDVLGPNRHKKVEFETGLKEELVSFMRDELTKFKRAFHTIDKPKDRPNTPQKLLFPSYEKLLEEKKDAEKKREIGRQSETELAPCTTNLKNDDDEYVFI
;
A
#
# COMPACT_ATOMS: atom_id res chain seq x y z
N MET A 1 -23.11 -17.56 51.50
CA MET A 1 -23.33 -17.39 50.05
C MET A 1 -22.14 -16.64 49.47
N SER A 2 -21.74 -16.99 48.24
CA SER A 2 -20.55 -16.56 47.49
C SER A 2 -19.28 -17.39 47.73
N LEU A 3 -19.13 -18.42 46.91
CA LEU A 3 -17.89 -19.16 46.67
C LEU A 3 -17.45 -18.83 45.24
N PHE A 4 -16.47 -17.93 45.08
CA PHE A 4 -15.71 -17.79 43.84
C PHE A 4 -14.41 -18.59 44.01
N THR A 5 -14.40 -19.79 43.47
CA THR A 5 -13.17 -20.58 43.30
C THR A 5 -12.42 -20.06 42.07
N ALA A 6 -11.23 -19.52 42.32
CA ALA A 6 -10.27 -19.19 41.27
C ALA A 6 -9.80 -20.48 40.60
N LEU A 7 -9.96 -20.57 39.27
CA LEU A 7 -9.34 -21.60 38.46
C LEU A 7 -7.96 -21.09 37.99
N PRO A 8 -6.88 -21.87 38.14
CA PRO A 8 -5.58 -21.52 37.59
C PRO A 8 -5.57 -21.69 36.07
N PHE A 9 -5.08 -20.65 35.38
CA PHE A 9 -4.69 -20.70 33.98
C PHE A 9 -3.44 -21.60 33.84
N GLU A 10 -3.64 -22.88 33.55
CA GLU A 10 -2.56 -23.73 33.04
C GLU A 10 -2.38 -23.45 31.55
N CYS A 11 -1.27 -22.76 31.21
CA CYS A 11 -0.79 -22.65 29.84
C CYS A 11 -0.50 -24.04 29.27
N TYR A 12 -1.29 -24.41 28.27
CA TYR A 12 -1.17 -25.60 27.44
C TYR A 12 0.21 -25.70 26.76
N HIS A 13 1.19 -26.31 27.43
CA HIS A 13 2.38 -26.87 26.80
C HIS A 13 2.12 -28.36 26.53
N ASN A 14 1.40 -28.65 25.45
CA ASN A 14 1.21 -30.03 24.97
C ASN A 14 1.83 -30.21 23.59
N TYR A 15 3.17 -30.14 23.54
CA TYR A 15 4.00 -30.74 22.49
C TYR A 15 4.74 -31.94 23.10
N ARG A 16 4.02 -33.04 23.37
CA ARG A 16 4.65 -34.34 23.60
C ARG A 16 3.94 -35.39 22.76
N HIS A 17 4.78 -36.25 22.18
CA HIS A 17 4.48 -37.40 21.34
C HIS A 17 4.26 -37.11 19.84
N ILE A 18 5.38 -36.88 19.15
CA ILE A 18 5.53 -37.35 17.77
C ILE A 18 5.63 -38.89 17.86
N PRO A 19 4.69 -39.66 17.30
CA PRO A 19 4.85 -41.11 17.20
C PRO A 19 6.05 -41.40 16.31
N LYS A 20 6.91 -42.33 16.75
CA LYS A 20 7.98 -42.88 15.92
C LYS A 20 7.33 -43.54 14.71
N LEU A 21 7.39 -42.88 13.54
CA LEU A 21 7.08 -43.53 12.27
C LEU A 21 8.15 -44.60 12.02
N SER A 22 7.77 -45.85 12.20
CA SER A 22 8.53 -47.00 11.73
C SER A 22 8.44 -47.08 10.21
N ASP A 23 9.59 -46.90 9.57
CA ASP A 23 10.07 -47.65 8.40
C ASP A 23 9.10 -47.79 7.21
N GLY A 24 8.89 -46.66 6.54
CA GLY A 24 8.30 -46.59 5.20
C GLY A 24 8.90 -45.42 4.43
N LEU A 25 10.22 -45.46 4.20
CA LEU A 25 11.01 -44.44 3.52
C LEU A 25 10.53 -44.26 2.06
N LEU A 26 9.69 -43.24 1.84
CA LEU A 26 9.62 -42.59 0.53
C LEU A 26 10.92 -41.77 0.34
N PRO A 27 11.62 -41.90 -0.81
CA PRO A 27 12.80 -41.11 -1.09
C PRO A 27 12.37 -39.67 -1.39
N CYS A 28 12.24 -38.87 -0.33
CA CYS A 28 12.14 -37.43 -0.46
C CYS A 28 13.47 -36.94 -1.01
N LEU A 29 13.46 -36.67 -2.32
CA LEU A 29 14.47 -35.98 -3.11
C LEU A 29 15.36 -35.11 -2.23
N SER A 30 16.67 -35.36 -2.28
CA SER A 30 17.71 -34.56 -1.66
C SER A 30 17.60 -33.10 -2.14
N ILE A 31 16.84 -32.29 -1.40
CA ILE A 31 16.76 -30.85 -1.63
C ILE A 31 18.14 -30.31 -1.24
N PRO A 32 18.87 -29.64 -2.16
CA PRO A 32 20.12 -28.99 -1.81
C PRO A 32 19.85 -28.03 -0.65
N LYS A 33 20.66 -28.15 0.38
CA LYS A 33 20.67 -27.30 1.57
C LYS A 33 21.06 -25.88 1.15
N LEU A 34 20.12 -25.15 0.55
CA LEU A 34 20.27 -23.73 0.31
C LEU A 34 20.20 -23.05 1.67
N GLU A 35 21.35 -22.63 2.17
CA GLU A 35 21.49 -21.67 3.25
C GLU A 35 21.03 -20.28 2.76
N GLU A 36 19.80 -20.20 2.25
CA GLU A 36 19.15 -18.93 2.03
C GLU A 36 18.84 -18.34 3.39
N ARG A 37 19.52 -17.23 3.72
CA ARG A 37 19.17 -16.44 4.89
C ARG A 37 17.67 -16.15 4.80
N PRO A 38 16.90 -16.44 5.86
CA PRO A 38 15.46 -16.22 5.85
C PRO A 38 15.19 -14.76 5.47
N THR A 39 14.52 -14.57 4.34
CA THR A 39 14.16 -13.24 3.84
C THR A 39 13.26 -12.58 4.88
N LYS A 40 13.54 -11.32 5.25
CA LYS A 40 12.74 -10.55 6.23
C LYS A 40 11.39 -10.08 5.68
N GLU A 41 11.03 -10.56 4.50
CA GLU A 41 9.90 -10.11 3.69
C GLU A 41 8.90 -11.24 3.49
N CYS A 42 7.62 -10.89 3.45
CA CYS A 42 6.55 -11.82 3.21
C CYS A 42 6.53 -12.25 1.73
N PRO A 43 6.49 -13.56 1.41
CA PRO A 43 6.51 -14.05 0.03
C PRO A 43 5.23 -13.74 -0.78
N VAL A 44 4.21 -13.12 -0.14
CA VAL A 44 2.93 -12.81 -0.77
C VAL A 44 2.80 -11.33 -1.12
N CYS A 45 3.22 -10.43 -0.22
CA CYS A 45 3.15 -8.98 -0.45
C CYS A 45 4.52 -8.33 -0.69
N PHE A 46 5.63 -9.05 -0.51
CA PHE A 46 7.00 -8.55 -0.63
C PHE A 46 7.31 -7.35 0.28
N GLU A 47 6.58 -7.23 1.39
CA GLU A 47 6.82 -6.23 2.43
C GLU A 47 7.35 -6.91 3.69
N GLY A 48 7.91 -6.11 4.61
CA GLY A 48 8.25 -6.58 5.95
C GLY A 48 7.03 -7.21 6.66
N PHE A 49 7.25 -8.30 7.40
CA PHE A 49 6.15 -9.04 8.01
C PHE A 49 5.34 -8.18 9.00
N SER A 50 4.06 -7.98 8.70
CA SER A 50 3.08 -7.42 9.63
C SER A 50 2.26 -8.54 10.27
N ASN A 51 2.40 -8.72 11.59
CA ASN A 51 1.73 -9.76 12.37
C ASN A 51 1.96 -11.18 11.80
N PRO A 52 3.19 -11.72 11.84
CA PRO A 52 3.54 -12.94 11.13
C PRO A 52 2.78 -14.17 11.64
N LYS A 53 2.36 -15.00 10.69
CA LYS A 53 1.62 -16.26 10.86
C LYS A 53 2.46 -17.40 10.31
N VAL A 54 2.50 -18.53 11.00
CA VAL A 54 3.33 -19.68 10.61
C VAL A 54 2.48 -20.87 10.16
N PHE A 55 2.90 -21.54 9.09
CA PHE A 55 2.32 -22.80 8.66
C PHE A 55 2.84 -23.94 9.55
N PRO A 56 1.98 -24.65 10.31
CA PRO A 56 2.42 -25.64 11.30
C PRO A 56 3.15 -26.84 10.69
N LYS A 57 2.87 -27.19 9.42
CA LYS A 57 3.48 -28.35 8.76
C LYS A 57 4.88 -28.08 8.20
N CYS A 58 5.19 -26.83 7.84
CA CYS A 58 6.43 -26.50 7.12
C CYS A 58 7.23 -25.34 7.70
N GLY A 59 6.73 -24.64 8.72
CA GLY A 59 7.46 -23.55 9.40
C GLY A 59 7.55 -22.24 8.61
N HIS A 60 7.15 -22.20 7.34
CA HIS A 60 7.11 -20.97 6.56
C HIS A 60 6.12 -19.96 7.13
N SER A 61 6.43 -18.67 6.98
CA SER A 61 5.61 -17.59 7.54
C SER A 61 5.03 -16.66 6.47
N ILE A 62 3.87 -16.06 6.76
CA ILE A 62 3.20 -15.03 5.95
C ILE A 62 2.59 -13.94 6.87
N CYS A 63 2.18 -12.79 6.34
CA CYS A 63 1.45 -11.78 7.12
C CYS A 63 0.00 -12.23 7.42
N ALA A 64 -0.58 -11.79 8.54
CA ALA A 64 -2.00 -12.04 8.84
C ALA A 64 -2.96 -11.47 7.79
N GLY A 65 -2.61 -10.34 7.15
CA GLY A 65 -3.37 -9.82 6.01
C GLY A 65 -3.28 -10.72 4.78
N CYS A 66 -2.08 -11.28 4.52
CA CYS A 66 -1.86 -12.19 3.41
C CYS A 66 -2.55 -13.54 3.61
N GLU A 67 -2.63 -14.04 4.85
CA GLU A 67 -3.40 -15.23 5.22
C GLU A 67 -4.84 -15.12 4.66
N LYS A 68 -5.52 -14.01 4.93
CA LYS A 68 -6.91 -13.78 4.47
C LYS A 68 -7.03 -13.78 2.94
N ARG A 69 -6.02 -13.25 2.23
CA ARG A 69 -6.02 -13.13 0.76
C ARG A 69 -5.84 -14.47 0.04
N ILE A 70 -5.03 -15.36 0.60
CA ILE A 70 -4.72 -16.66 -0.02
C ILE A 70 -5.59 -17.81 0.50
N THR A 71 -6.49 -17.53 1.45
CA THR A 71 -7.41 -18.52 2.02
C THR A 71 -8.52 -18.85 1.01
N VAL A 72 -8.73 -20.14 0.74
CA VAL A 72 -9.88 -20.65 -0.02
C VAL A 72 -10.93 -21.17 0.96
N LYS A 73 -12.13 -20.57 0.95
CA LYS A 73 -13.22 -20.94 1.87
C LYS A 73 -14.11 -22.03 1.26
N ASN A 74 -14.42 -23.06 2.02
CA ASN A 74 -15.46 -24.04 1.70
C ASN A 74 -16.69 -23.75 2.55
N GLN A 75 -17.69 -23.10 1.95
CA GLN A 75 -18.89 -22.65 2.67
C GLN A 75 -19.73 -23.82 3.20
N LEU A 76 -19.80 -24.94 2.47
CA LEU A 76 -20.62 -26.10 2.83
C LEU A 76 -20.08 -26.79 4.09
N LEU A 77 -18.75 -26.95 4.16
CA LEU A 77 -18.10 -27.65 5.26
C LEU A 77 -17.73 -26.74 6.43
N ARG A 78 -17.95 -25.42 6.31
CA ARG A 78 -17.46 -24.40 7.27
C ARG A 78 -15.97 -24.55 7.55
N THR A 79 -15.19 -24.96 6.55
CA THR A 79 -13.73 -25.07 6.63
C THR A 79 -13.07 -24.14 5.64
N LYS A 80 -11.77 -23.92 5.83
CA LYS A 80 -10.95 -23.15 4.91
C LYS A 80 -9.61 -23.85 4.69
N ILE A 81 -9.13 -23.78 3.46
CA ILE A 81 -7.86 -24.36 3.06
C ILE A 81 -6.89 -23.21 2.78
N ILE A 82 -5.69 -23.32 3.33
CA ILE A 82 -4.59 -22.37 3.10
C ILE A 82 -3.39 -23.17 2.62
N THR A 83 -2.86 -22.79 1.46
CA THR A 83 -1.70 -23.43 0.84
C THR A 83 -0.47 -22.54 1.01
N CYS A 84 0.63 -23.12 1.51
CA CYS A 84 1.89 -22.40 1.66
C CYS A 84 2.43 -21.94 0.30
N PRO A 85 2.75 -20.65 0.09
CA PRO A 85 3.26 -20.16 -1.19
C PRO A 85 4.67 -20.67 -1.52
N ILE A 86 5.43 -21.12 -0.52
CA ILE A 86 6.82 -21.59 -0.69
C ILE A 86 6.84 -23.08 -1.04
N CYS A 87 6.32 -23.94 -0.16
CA CYS A 87 6.42 -25.40 -0.32
C CYS A 87 5.12 -26.10 -0.75
N ARG A 88 4.03 -25.34 -0.97
CA ARG A 88 2.71 -25.85 -1.37
C ARG A 88 2.04 -26.83 -0.40
N CYS A 89 2.56 -26.99 0.82
CA CYS A 89 1.88 -27.73 1.87
C CYS A 89 0.56 -27.04 2.24
N SER A 90 -0.53 -27.82 2.30
CA SER A 90 -1.86 -27.31 2.62
C SER A 90 -2.27 -27.62 4.06
N VAL A 91 -2.95 -26.65 4.67
CA VAL A 91 -3.52 -26.74 6.02
C VAL A 91 -5.02 -26.52 5.90
N ASN A 92 -5.79 -27.42 6.51
CA ASN A 92 -7.24 -27.31 6.63
C ASN A 92 -7.56 -26.80 8.04
N LEU A 93 -8.32 -25.72 8.13
CA LEU A 93 -8.70 -25.05 9.37
C LEU A 93 -10.22 -24.89 9.42
N ALA A 94 -10.78 -24.76 10.61
CA ALA A 94 -12.16 -24.27 10.74
C ALA A 94 -12.28 -22.84 10.19
N SER A 95 -13.50 -22.40 9.87
CA SER A 95 -13.73 -21.06 9.27
C SER A 95 -13.28 -19.89 10.15
N ASP A 96 -13.35 -20.06 11.46
CA ASP A 96 -13.02 -19.08 12.51
C ASP A 96 -11.57 -19.21 13.03
N GLU A 97 -10.95 -20.37 12.86
CA GLU A 97 -9.54 -20.57 13.18
C GLU A 97 -8.64 -19.75 12.26
N CYS A 98 -7.42 -19.44 12.72
CA CYS A 98 -6.40 -18.78 11.93
C CYS A 98 -5.07 -19.50 12.10
N LEU A 99 -4.12 -19.26 11.20
CA LEU A 99 -2.77 -19.76 11.39
C LEU A 99 -2.18 -19.26 12.73
N PRO A 100 -1.36 -20.09 13.40
CA PRO A 100 -0.70 -19.70 14.65
C PRO A 100 0.25 -18.51 14.41
N HIS A 101 0.41 -17.67 15.43
CA HIS A 101 1.28 -16.51 15.37
C HIS A 101 2.76 -16.92 15.54
N ASN A 102 3.65 -16.33 14.73
CA ASN A 102 5.09 -16.57 14.84
C ASN A 102 5.74 -15.50 15.75
N TRP A 103 5.68 -15.73 17.06
CA TRP A 103 6.24 -14.80 18.06
C TRP A 103 7.74 -14.59 17.90
N SER A 104 8.51 -15.65 17.63
CA SER A 104 9.95 -15.56 17.45
C SER A 104 10.33 -14.64 16.29
N LEU A 105 9.66 -14.77 15.13
CA LEU A 105 9.90 -13.88 14.00
C LEU A 105 9.53 -12.43 14.34
N LYS A 106 8.40 -12.21 15.03
CA LYS A 106 7.98 -10.88 15.46
C LYS A 106 9.00 -10.22 16.40
N GLU A 107 9.53 -10.95 17.37
CA GLU A 107 10.55 -10.47 18.30
C GLU A 107 11.85 -10.09 17.57
N HIS A 108 12.29 -10.91 16.61
CA HIS A 108 13.46 -10.60 15.78
C HIS A 108 13.25 -9.35 14.93
N LEU A 109 12.06 -9.12 14.40
CA LEU A 109 11.75 -7.90 13.64
C LEU A 109 11.81 -6.67 14.55
N ILE A 110 11.20 -6.72 15.73
CA ILE A 110 11.24 -5.64 16.72
C ILE A 110 12.68 -5.35 17.18
N ALA A 111 13.48 -6.39 17.43
CA ALA A 111 14.88 -6.23 17.84
C ALA A 111 15.72 -5.56 16.74
N ASN A 112 15.53 -5.96 15.47
CA ASN A 112 16.19 -5.33 14.33
C ASN A 112 15.79 -3.86 14.18
N ASP A 113 14.52 -3.53 14.37
CA ASP A 113 14.04 -2.14 14.29
C ASP A 113 14.67 -1.28 15.38
N LYS A 114 14.80 -1.82 16.60
CA LYS A 114 15.49 -1.14 17.71
C LYS A 114 16.99 -0.96 17.45
N MET A 115 17.67 -1.96 16.90
CA MET A 115 19.09 -1.82 16.55
C MET A 115 19.29 -0.77 15.44
N ASN A 116 18.42 -0.75 14.43
CA ASN A 116 18.44 0.27 13.39
C ASN A 116 18.13 1.67 13.94
N GLU A 117 17.25 1.77 14.94
CA GLU A 117 16.93 3.02 15.63
C GLU A 117 18.08 3.52 16.52
N ALA A 118 18.71 2.64 17.30
CA ALA A 118 19.86 2.98 18.15
C ALA A 118 21.07 3.42 17.33
N THR A 119 21.28 2.83 16.15
CA THR A 119 22.33 3.27 15.22
C THR A 119 21.96 4.57 14.49
N SER A 120 20.67 4.92 14.43
CA SER A 120 20.17 6.17 13.83
C SER A 120 20.08 7.34 14.82
N SER A 121 19.99 7.09 16.13
CA SER A 121 19.80 8.13 17.15
C SER A 121 21.04 8.97 17.45
N THR A 122 22.24 8.56 17.03
CA THR A 122 23.50 9.23 17.42
C THR A 122 23.94 10.32 16.44
N LEU A 123 23.25 10.52 15.32
CA LEU A 123 23.59 11.54 14.31
C LEU A 123 22.36 12.39 13.99
N SER A 124 22.05 13.32 14.88
CA SER A 124 21.13 14.42 14.57
C SER A 124 21.85 15.47 13.74
N ALA A 125 21.26 15.87 12.62
CA ALA A 125 21.73 16.98 11.82
C ALA A 125 20.84 18.20 12.05
N ARG A 126 21.32 19.40 11.76
CA ARG A 126 20.48 20.60 11.71
C ARG A 126 20.12 20.88 10.26
N CYS A 127 18.84 21.18 10.01
CA CYS A 127 18.39 21.62 8.71
C CYS A 127 19.14 22.89 8.29
N SER A 128 19.69 22.90 7.09
CA SER A 128 20.46 24.05 6.59
C SER A 128 19.60 25.29 6.35
N ASP A 129 18.32 25.11 6.01
CA ASP A 129 17.39 26.21 5.75
C ASP A 129 16.80 26.82 7.03
N CYS A 130 16.22 25.99 7.92
CA CYS A 130 15.50 26.47 9.10
C CYS A 130 16.27 26.33 10.42
N GLY A 131 17.40 25.63 10.42
CA GLY A 131 18.23 25.39 11.61
C GLY A 131 17.63 24.40 12.63
N GLU A 132 16.45 23.83 12.37
CA GLU A 132 15.81 22.84 13.24
C GLU A 132 16.57 21.50 13.21
N THR A 133 16.59 20.82 14.35
CA THR A 133 17.18 19.48 14.45
C THR A 133 16.32 18.46 13.72
N ILE A 134 16.92 17.77 12.75
CA ILE A 134 16.25 16.78 11.91
C ILE A 134 16.71 15.36 12.24
N SER A 135 15.75 14.44 12.22
CA SER A 135 16.02 13.00 12.26
C SER A 135 16.57 12.56 10.91
N ARG A 136 17.58 11.68 10.93
CA ARG A 136 18.18 11.06 9.73
C ARG A 136 17.14 10.44 8.79
N LYS A 137 16.04 9.91 9.34
CA LYS A 137 14.94 9.30 8.57
C LYS A 137 14.21 10.30 7.66
N ASN A 138 14.32 11.59 7.95
CA ASN A 138 13.67 12.69 7.25
C ASN A 138 14.70 13.74 6.79
N THR A 139 15.89 13.28 6.42
CA THR A 139 16.97 14.12 5.93
C THR A 139 17.09 14.00 4.42
N PHE A 140 16.98 15.13 3.74
CA PHE A 140 17.07 15.21 2.29
C PHE A 140 18.26 16.10 1.89
N ASN A 141 18.76 15.93 0.68
CA ASN A 141 19.73 16.83 0.05
C ASN A 141 19.17 17.29 -1.29
N CYS A 142 19.34 18.57 -1.64
CA CYS A 142 18.93 19.10 -2.92
C CYS A 142 20.15 19.29 -3.83
N ARG A 143 20.27 18.49 -4.91
CA ARG A 143 21.42 18.56 -5.83
C ARG A 143 21.59 19.95 -6.46
N ASN A 144 20.49 20.65 -6.72
CA ASN A 144 20.53 21.99 -7.31
C ASN A 144 20.99 23.07 -6.32
N CYS A 145 20.71 22.92 -5.03
CA CYS A 145 21.18 23.85 -3.99
C CYS A 145 22.62 23.55 -3.57
N SER A 146 22.99 22.26 -3.48
CA SER A 146 24.34 21.82 -3.13
C SER A 146 25.42 22.36 -4.07
N SER A 147 25.10 22.56 -5.35
CA SER A 147 26.08 23.09 -6.33
C SER A 147 26.35 24.58 -6.18
N ARG A 148 25.45 25.34 -5.54
CA ARG A 148 25.55 26.81 -5.42
C ARG A 148 26.27 27.26 -4.16
N GLU A 149 26.10 26.56 -3.03
CA GLU A 149 26.52 27.07 -1.72
C GLU A 149 27.89 26.61 -1.22
N ARG A 150 28.70 25.91 -2.03
CA ARG A 150 29.99 25.29 -1.61
C ARG A 150 29.89 24.29 -0.46
N ASN A 151 28.71 24.06 0.11
CA ASN A 151 28.42 23.03 1.11
C ASN A 151 27.68 21.88 0.42
N ALA A 152 28.42 20.94 -0.18
CA ALA A 152 27.88 19.94 -1.09
C ALA A 152 26.84 18.97 -0.47
N GLU A 153 26.70 18.93 0.87
CA GLU A 153 25.89 17.92 1.57
C GLU A 153 25.06 18.52 2.71
N ALA A 154 24.62 19.77 2.55
CA ALA A 154 23.83 20.48 3.54
C ALA A 154 22.42 19.85 3.67
N PRO A 155 22.10 19.21 4.81
CA PRO A 155 20.86 18.45 4.94
C PRO A 155 19.65 19.36 5.16
N ILE A 156 18.54 19.09 4.48
CA ILE A 156 17.28 19.84 4.58
C ILE A 156 16.16 18.96 5.16
N CYS A 157 15.24 19.59 5.91
CA CYS A 157 14.08 18.93 6.50
C CYS A 157 12.94 18.78 5.48
N GLY A 158 12.03 17.83 5.70
CA GLY A 158 10.87 17.63 4.83
C GLY A 158 9.96 18.87 4.68
N ALA A 159 9.87 19.72 5.71
CA ALA A 159 9.09 20.96 5.62
C ALA A 159 9.75 21.99 4.69
N CYS A 160 11.08 22.13 4.76
CA CYS A 160 11.84 22.99 3.86
C CYS A 160 11.85 22.45 2.43
N VAL A 161 11.86 21.12 2.24
CA VAL A 161 11.70 20.50 0.92
C VAL A 161 10.45 21.05 0.21
N VAL A 162 9.31 21.10 0.92
CA VAL A 162 8.05 21.59 0.34
C VAL A 162 8.01 23.12 0.23
N ARG A 163 8.49 23.85 1.24
CA ARG A 163 8.37 25.32 1.29
C ARG A 163 9.38 26.04 0.39
N ASN A 164 10.64 25.64 0.46
CA ASN A 164 11.75 26.36 -0.15
C ASN A 164 12.33 25.63 -1.37
N HIS A 165 12.20 24.31 -1.43
CA HIS A 165 12.77 23.49 -2.51
C HIS A 165 11.71 22.95 -3.49
N SER A 166 10.45 23.39 -3.40
CA SER A 166 9.41 23.01 -4.37
C SER A 166 9.75 23.33 -5.84
N PRO A 167 10.48 24.43 -6.19
CA PRO A 167 10.82 24.71 -7.58
C PRO A 167 11.74 23.67 -8.23
N HIS A 168 12.46 22.89 -7.43
CA HIS A 168 13.37 21.85 -7.91
C HIS A 168 13.27 20.59 -7.06
N ILE A 169 12.05 20.22 -6.65
CA ILE A 169 11.77 19.03 -5.84
C ILE A 169 12.27 17.74 -6.52
N SER A 170 12.32 17.71 -7.86
CA SER A 170 12.88 16.62 -8.65
C SER A 170 14.38 16.38 -8.44
N SER A 171 15.10 17.36 -7.90
CA SER A 171 16.53 17.28 -7.58
C SER A 171 16.80 16.94 -6.11
N VAL A 172 15.75 16.79 -5.31
CA VAL A 172 15.83 16.42 -3.90
C VAL A 172 15.97 14.90 -3.79
N ILE A 173 16.98 14.45 -3.05
CA ILE A 173 17.29 13.04 -2.80
C ILE A 173 17.29 12.74 -1.30
N ASP A 174 16.81 11.55 -0.92
CA ASP A 174 16.92 11.04 0.45
C ASP A 174 18.36 10.60 0.72
N VAL A 175 18.95 11.11 1.80
CA VAL A 175 20.35 10.84 2.18
C VAL A 175 20.54 9.38 2.65
N LEU A 176 19.48 8.71 3.10
CA LEU A 176 19.56 7.31 3.56
C LEU A 176 19.51 6.26 2.44
N GLY A 177 19.53 6.69 1.18
CA GLY A 177 20.12 5.90 0.09
C GLY A 177 19.17 5.45 -1.02
N PRO A 178 19.73 5.15 -2.21
CA PRO A 178 18.99 4.84 -3.44
C PRO A 178 18.29 3.47 -3.44
N ASN A 179 18.59 2.58 -2.48
CA ASN A 179 18.01 1.23 -2.42
C ASN A 179 16.59 1.17 -1.82
N ARG A 180 16.05 2.31 -1.38
CA ARG A 180 14.61 2.44 -1.15
C ARG A 180 14.00 3.08 -2.39
N HIS A 181 13.80 2.29 -3.45
CA HIS A 181 12.83 2.63 -4.50
C HIS A 181 11.39 2.56 -3.93
N LYS A 182 11.13 3.17 -2.78
CA LYS A 182 9.85 3.80 -2.57
C LYS A 182 9.92 5.01 -3.47
N LYS A 183 9.47 4.86 -4.73
CA LYS A 183 9.01 6.00 -5.51
C LYS A 183 8.12 6.75 -4.54
N VAL A 184 8.57 7.92 -4.10
CA VAL A 184 7.87 8.73 -3.12
C VAL A 184 6.62 9.18 -3.85
N GLU A 185 5.57 8.35 -3.82
CA GLU A 185 4.22 8.58 -4.31
C GLU A 185 3.51 9.62 -3.42
N PHE A 186 4.26 10.63 -2.99
CA PHE A 186 3.78 11.76 -2.22
C PHE A 186 2.82 12.61 -3.05
N GLU A 187 2.88 12.52 -4.38
CA GLU A 187 1.95 13.21 -5.25
C GLU A 187 0.60 12.50 -5.42
N THR A 188 0.48 11.20 -5.17
CA THR A 188 -0.81 10.48 -5.34
C THR A 188 -1.52 10.30 -4.00
N GLY A 189 -0.80 9.90 -2.94
CA GLY A 189 -1.42 9.65 -1.62
C GLY A 189 -2.00 10.91 -0.95
N LEU A 190 -1.25 12.03 -0.96
CA LEU A 190 -1.74 13.30 -0.39
C LEU A 190 -2.84 13.93 -1.24
N LYS A 191 -2.82 13.74 -2.57
CA LYS A 191 -3.93 14.17 -3.43
C LYS A 191 -5.17 13.34 -3.16
N GLU A 192 -5.06 12.03 -2.95
CA GLU A 192 -6.21 11.18 -2.63
C GLU A 192 -6.80 11.44 -1.25
N GLU A 193 -5.97 11.65 -0.21
CA GLU A 193 -6.46 12.03 1.13
C GLU A 193 -7.07 13.43 1.14
N LEU A 194 -6.48 14.40 0.44
CA LEU A 194 -7.06 15.73 0.33
C LEU A 194 -8.36 15.72 -0.49
N VAL A 195 -8.42 14.92 -1.56
CA VAL A 195 -9.62 14.73 -2.38
C VAL A 195 -10.72 14.00 -1.59
N SER A 196 -10.37 13.02 -0.76
CA SER A 196 -11.35 12.32 0.09
C SER A 196 -11.90 13.24 1.17
N PHE A 197 -11.04 14.03 1.83
CA PHE A 197 -11.44 15.04 2.79
C PHE A 197 -12.38 16.09 2.18
N MET A 198 -12.03 16.63 1.00
CA MET A 198 -12.87 17.59 0.29
C MET A 198 -14.22 16.99 -0.14
N ARG A 199 -14.26 15.71 -0.51
CA ARG A 199 -15.50 15.00 -0.86
C ARG A 199 -16.41 14.80 0.36
N ASP A 200 -15.85 14.50 1.52
CA ASP A 200 -16.59 14.35 2.77
C ASP A 200 -17.18 15.68 3.24
N GLU A 201 -16.42 16.78 3.16
CA GLU A 201 -16.94 18.12 3.46
C GLU A 201 -18.05 18.54 2.50
N LEU A 202 -17.89 18.28 1.19
CA LEU A 202 -18.97 18.53 0.22
C LEU A 202 -20.24 17.74 0.54
N THR A 203 -20.10 16.52 1.05
CA THR A 203 -21.23 15.66 1.42
C THR A 203 -21.94 16.19 2.66
N LYS A 204 -21.20 16.70 3.65
CA LYS A 204 -21.77 17.38 4.82
C LYS A 204 -22.56 18.64 4.41
N PHE A 205 -22.00 19.46 3.52
CA PHE A 205 -22.68 20.64 2.99
C PHE A 205 -23.99 20.28 2.27
N LYS A 206 -24.00 19.24 1.42
CA LYS A 206 -25.23 18.79 0.74
C LYS A 206 -26.33 18.33 1.71
N ARG A 207 -25.96 17.66 2.81
CA ARG A 207 -26.93 17.24 3.84
C ARG A 207 -27.53 18.44 4.57
N ALA A 208 -26.71 19.45 4.89
CA ALA A 208 -27.17 20.68 5.54
C ALA A 208 -28.17 21.44 4.66
N PHE A 209 -27.97 21.49 3.34
CA PHE A 209 -28.94 22.10 2.42
C PHE A 209 -30.28 21.37 2.40
N HIS A 210 -30.28 20.03 2.37
CA HIS A 210 -31.52 19.26 2.40
C HIS A 210 -32.33 19.39 3.70
N THR A 211 -31.70 19.80 4.81
CA THR A 211 -32.42 20.08 6.06
C THR A 211 -33.10 21.45 6.11
N ILE A 212 -32.76 22.36 5.20
CA ILE A 212 -33.33 23.73 5.15
C ILE A 212 -34.64 23.75 4.34
N ASP A 213 -34.87 22.77 3.45
CA ASP A 213 -36.04 22.70 2.56
C ASP A 213 -37.27 21.95 3.12
N LYS A 214 -37.39 21.76 4.43
CA LYS A 214 -38.65 21.26 5.02
C LYS A 214 -39.44 22.40 5.65
N PRO A 215 -40.31 23.11 4.89
CA PRO A 215 -41.27 24.01 5.49
C PRO A 215 -42.21 23.21 6.39
N LYS A 216 -42.15 23.47 7.70
CA LYS A 216 -43.19 23.02 8.64
C LYS A 216 -44.46 23.80 8.33
N ASP A 217 -45.49 23.06 7.98
CA ASP A 217 -46.91 23.40 8.10
C ASP A 217 -47.33 24.76 7.55
N ARG A 218 -47.64 24.81 6.25
CA ARG A 218 -48.63 25.76 5.70
C ARG A 218 -49.74 25.02 4.97
N PRO A 219 -51.00 25.47 5.12
CA PRO A 219 -52.16 24.82 4.54
C PRO A 219 -52.18 24.92 3.00
N ASN A 220 -52.63 23.82 2.41
CA ASN A 220 -52.83 23.56 0.98
C ASN A 220 -53.22 24.80 0.18
N THR A 221 -52.26 25.33 -0.57
CA THR A 221 -52.54 26.19 -1.74
C THR A 221 -51.74 25.62 -2.91
N PRO A 222 -52.36 25.25 -4.05
CA PRO A 222 -51.65 24.66 -5.17
C PRO A 222 -50.85 25.74 -5.90
N GLN A 223 -49.64 26.00 -5.44
CA GLN A 223 -48.68 26.82 -6.16
C GLN A 223 -48.02 25.98 -7.25
N LYS A 224 -48.60 26.05 -8.46
CA LYS A 224 -47.85 25.90 -9.71
C LYS A 224 -46.81 27.03 -9.77
N LEU A 225 -45.66 26.83 -9.12
CA LEU A 225 -44.47 27.62 -9.44
C LEU A 225 -43.64 26.83 -10.44
N LEU A 226 -43.82 27.27 -11.68
CA LEU A 226 -42.96 27.02 -12.82
C LEU A 226 -41.49 27.20 -12.43
N PHE A 227 -40.69 26.15 -12.59
CA PHE A 227 -39.25 26.29 -12.84
C PHE A 227 -38.99 25.89 -14.31
N PRO A 228 -39.07 26.83 -15.27
CA PRO A 228 -38.72 26.57 -16.68
C PRO A 228 -37.20 26.36 -16.90
N SER A 229 -36.42 26.37 -15.82
CA SER A 229 -34.96 26.45 -15.89
C SER A 229 -34.25 25.09 -15.89
N TYR A 230 -34.87 24.00 -15.39
CA TYR A 230 -34.14 22.74 -15.24
C TYR A 230 -34.26 21.82 -16.46
N GLU A 231 -35.46 21.74 -17.05
CA GLU A 231 -35.68 20.95 -18.27
C GLU A 231 -34.87 21.49 -19.45
N LYS A 232 -34.79 22.83 -19.57
CA LYS A 232 -33.98 23.49 -20.58
C LYS A 232 -32.47 23.21 -20.42
N LEU A 233 -31.97 23.15 -19.18
CA LEU A 233 -30.58 22.77 -18.90
C LEU A 233 -30.29 21.29 -19.20
N LEU A 234 -31.28 20.42 -19.00
CA LEU A 234 -31.18 19.00 -19.36
C LEU A 234 -31.13 18.80 -20.88
N GLU A 235 -31.88 19.58 -21.65
CA GLU A 235 -31.85 19.57 -23.11
C GLU A 235 -30.53 20.14 -23.66
N GLU A 236 -30.07 21.28 -23.15
CA GLU A 236 -28.78 21.86 -23.54
C GLU A 236 -27.60 20.91 -23.28
N LYS A 237 -27.65 20.13 -22.20
CA LYS A 237 -26.61 19.15 -21.88
C LYS A 237 -26.63 17.96 -22.84
N LYS A 238 -27.82 17.47 -23.22
CA LYS A 238 -27.96 16.39 -24.23
C LYS A 238 -27.45 16.84 -25.60
N ASP A 239 -27.73 18.08 -25.98
CA ASP A 239 -27.25 18.64 -27.25
C ASP A 239 -25.73 18.82 -27.28
N ALA A 240 -25.12 19.23 -26.16
CA ALA A 240 -23.68 19.34 -26.03
C ALA A 240 -22.96 17.98 -26.11
N GLU A 241 -23.54 16.95 -25.52
CA GLU A 241 -22.99 15.58 -25.55
C GLU A 241 -23.09 14.97 -26.96
N LYS A 242 -24.21 15.20 -27.65
CA LYS A 242 -24.39 14.78 -29.05
C LYS A 242 -23.39 15.46 -30.01
N LYS A 243 -23.07 16.75 -29.79
CA LYS A 243 -22.06 17.46 -30.60
C LYS A 243 -20.64 16.91 -30.41
N ARG A 244 -20.29 16.43 -29.20
CA ARG A 244 -18.98 15.82 -28.93
C ARG A 244 -18.81 14.48 -29.63
N GLU A 245 -19.87 13.67 -29.67
CA GLU A 245 -19.83 12.36 -30.34
C GLU A 245 -19.63 12.51 -31.85
N ILE A 246 -20.27 13.50 -32.48
CA ILE A 246 -20.10 13.81 -33.91
C ILE A 246 -18.65 14.24 -34.22
N GLY A 247 -18.04 15.08 -33.37
CA GLY A 247 -16.65 15.50 -33.56
C GLY A 247 -15.64 14.35 -33.50
N ARG A 248 -15.90 13.35 -32.63
CA ARG A 248 -15.05 12.17 -32.49
C ARG A 248 -15.08 11.25 -33.72
N GLN A 249 -16.22 11.16 -34.39
CA GLN A 249 -16.36 10.35 -35.60
C GLN A 249 -15.65 10.99 -36.79
N SER A 250 -15.63 12.33 -36.90
CA SER A 250 -14.92 13.03 -37.99
C SER A 250 -13.39 12.98 -37.90
N GLU A 251 -12.81 12.78 -36.72
CA GLU A 251 -11.35 12.66 -36.56
C GLU A 251 -10.81 11.27 -36.94
N THR A 252 -11.68 10.28 -37.14
CA THR A 252 -11.25 8.90 -37.47
C THR A 252 -11.08 8.66 -38.99
N GLU A 253 -11.46 9.61 -39.85
CA GLU A 253 -11.37 9.47 -41.32
C GLU A 253 -10.16 10.16 -41.98
N LEU A 254 -9.27 10.79 -41.21
CA LEU A 254 -8.01 11.35 -41.74
C LEU A 254 -6.82 10.53 -41.22
N ALA A 255 -6.69 9.30 -41.72
CA ALA A 255 -5.43 8.57 -41.67
C ALA A 255 -4.51 9.10 -42.79
N PRO A 256 -3.34 9.68 -42.47
CA PRO A 256 -2.40 10.12 -43.49
C PRO A 256 -1.69 8.93 -44.13
N CYS A 257 -1.60 9.06 -45.45
CA CYS A 257 -0.93 8.19 -46.41
C CYS A 257 0.46 7.76 -45.93
N THR A 258 0.71 6.47 -46.04
CA THR A 258 2.01 5.82 -45.85
C THR A 258 3.03 6.36 -46.84
N THR A 259 4.07 7.04 -46.35
CA THR A 259 5.33 7.17 -47.07
C THR A 259 6.30 6.12 -46.54
N ASN A 260 6.44 5.05 -47.31
CA ASN A 260 7.57 4.12 -47.24
C ASN A 260 8.86 4.90 -47.49
N LEU A 261 9.59 5.24 -46.44
CA LEU A 261 11.02 5.55 -46.54
C LEU A 261 11.78 4.24 -46.35
N LYS A 262 12.30 3.73 -47.48
CA LYS A 262 13.34 2.72 -47.51
C LYS A 262 14.57 3.32 -46.83
N ASN A 263 15.03 2.69 -45.76
CA ASN A 263 16.39 2.91 -45.27
C ASN A 263 17.24 1.84 -45.94
N ASP A 264 17.91 2.26 -46.99
CA ASP A 264 19.04 1.56 -47.57
C ASP A 264 20.22 1.69 -46.60
N ASP A 265 20.86 0.54 -46.34
CA ASP A 265 22.28 0.29 -46.18
C ASP A 265 23.14 1.28 -45.37
N ASP A 266 23.74 0.80 -44.28
CA ASP A 266 25.18 0.96 -44.07
C ASP A 266 25.70 -0.10 -43.07
N GLU A 267 26.34 -1.09 -43.67
CA GLU A 267 27.16 -2.15 -43.09
C GLU A 267 28.52 -1.54 -42.65
N TYR A 268 28.76 -1.42 -41.34
CA TYR A 268 30.09 -1.04 -40.83
C TYR A 268 30.73 -2.24 -40.11
N VAL A 269 31.64 -2.89 -40.81
CA VAL A 269 32.58 -3.88 -40.28
C VAL A 269 33.72 -3.13 -39.59
N PHE A 270 33.92 -3.36 -38.29
CA PHE A 270 35.16 -3.00 -37.60
C PHE A 270 36.07 -4.24 -37.55
N ILE A 271 37.28 -4.07 -38.10
CA ILE A 271 38.44 -4.93 -37.94
C ILE A 271 39.12 -4.60 -36.60
#